data_AF-A0A8B7CZL0-F1
#
_entry.id   AF-A0A8B7CZL0-F1
#
_cell.length_a   1.000
_cell.length_b   1.000
_cell.length_c   1.000
_cell.angle_alpha   90.00
_cell.angle_beta   90.00
_cell.angle_gamma   90.00
#
_symmetry.space_group_name_H-M   'P 1'
#
loop_
_entity.id
_entity.type
_entity.pdbx_description
1 polymer ?
#
loop_
_entity_poly.entity_id
_entity_poly.type
_entity_poly.pdbx_seq_one_letter_code
_entity_poly.pdbx_strand_id
1 'polypeptide(L)'
;MDGYLNYLSLEYDSVWDTKPSWCQPWTILLTGVMVVACSWIFLHSLIITAGVLSLICTWWYIFLYSYPKAYSDMIAERRKKVTSGLEDTFGLRKSQ
;
A
#
# COMPACT_ATOMS: atom_id res chain seq x y z
N MET A 1 7.94 -2.87 -20.47
CA MET A 1 7.09 -2.87 -19.25
C MET A 1 8.03 -2.94 -18.05
N ASP A 2 9.04 -2.08 -18.03
CA ASP A 2 10.33 -2.38 -17.36
C ASP A 2 10.62 -1.39 -16.23
N GLY A 3 10.01 -0.20 -16.30
CA GLY A 3 9.98 0.74 -15.19
C GLY A 3 9.19 0.21 -13.98
N TYR A 4 8.22 -0.68 -14.19
CA TYR A 4 7.47 -1.29 -13.08
C TYR A 4 8.33 -2.33 -12.33
N LEU A 5 9.44 -2.80 -12.88
CA LEU A 5 10.31 -3.75 -12.16
C LEU A 5 11.38 -3.04 -11.32
N ASN A 6 11.63 -1.76 -11.59
CA ASN A 6 12.66 -0.97 -10.90
C ASN A 6 12.29 -0.60 -9.46
N TYR A 7 11.01 -0.33 -9.18
CA TYR A 7 10.58 -0.05 -7.80
C TYR A 7 10.45 -1.33 -6.96
N LEU A 8 10.51 -2.52 -7.59
CA LEU A 8 10.51 -3.83 -6.93
C LEU A 8 11.94 -4.29 -6.59
N SER A 9 12.89 -3.35 -6.51
CA SER A 9 14.24 -3.63 -6.04
C SER A 9 14.16 -4.16 -4.61
N LEU A 10 14.76 -5.33 -4.37
CA LEU A 10 14.87 -5.99 -3.06
C LEU A 10 15.51 -5.13 -1.97
N GLU A 11 16.11 -4.00 -2.36
CA GLU A 11 16.75 -3.01 -1.51
C GLU A 11 15.77 -2.21 -0.65
N TYR A 12 14.50 -2.16 -1.03
CA TYR A 12 13.52 -1.32 -0.36
C TYR A 12 12.66 -2.10 0.65
N ASP A 13 12.88 -1.81 1.93
CA ASP A 13 12.21 -2.49 3.06
C ASP A 13 10.73 -2.09 3.22
N SER A 14 10.32 -0.92 2.72
CA SER A 14 8.93 -0.46 2.82
C SER A 14 8.40 0.13 1.50
N VAL A 15 7.16 -0.22 1.14
CA VAL A 15 6.45 0.32 -0.05
C VAL A 15 6.38 1.84 -0.03
N TRP A 16 6.28 2.37 1.17
CA TRP A 16 5.95 3.76 1.44
C TRP A 16 7.10 4.70 1.14
N ASP A 17 8.34 4.23 1.28
CA ASP A 17 9.51 5.06 1.04
C ASP A 17 9.61 5.52 -0.44
N THR A 18 9.00 4.79 -1.39
CA THR A 18 9.03 5.14 -2.83
C THR A 18 7.92 6.11 -3.22
N LYS A 19 6.97 6.34 -2.31
CA LYS A 19 5.76 7.11 -2.58
C LYS A 19 5.90 8.52 -2.00
N PRO A 20 5.36 9.55 -2.69
CA PRO A 20 5.36 10.91 -2.18
C PRO A 20 4.63 10.99 -0.84
N SER A 21 5.01 11.95 0.00
CA SER A 21 4.53 12.12 1.38
C SER A 21 3.00 12.18 1.52
N TRP A 22 2.30 12.58 0.46
CA TRP A 22 0.84 12.63 0.42
C TRP A 22 0.16 11.25 0.38
N CYS A 23 0.88 10.20 -0.02
CA CYS A 23 0.37 8.81 -0.07
C CYS A 23 0.84 7.97 1.13
N GLN A 24 1.44 8.59 2.14
CA GLN A 24 1.93 7.90 3.32
C GLN A 24 0.78 7.46 4.24
N PRO A 25 0.99 6.43 5.08
CA PRO A 25 -0.06 5.87 5.93
C PRO A 25 -0.65 6.92 6.89
N TRP A 26 0.16 7.84 7.41
CA TRP A 26 -0.33 8.92 8.26
C TRP A 26 -1.26 9.89 7.53
N THR A 27 -1.01 10.17 6.25
CA THR A 27 -1.85 11.06 5.43
C THR A 27 -3.20 10.40 5.12
N ILE A 28 -3.19 9.10 4.84
CA ILE A 28 -4.42 8.31 4.63
C ILE A 28 -5.26 8.25 5.92
N LEU A 29 -4.61 8.11 7.08
CA LEU A 29 -5.28 8.19 8.37
C LEU A 29 -5.84 9.59 8.64
N LEU A 30 -5.05 10.65 8.46
CA LEU A 30 -5.47 12.03 8.71
C LEU A 30 -6.66 12.44 7.84
N THR A 31 -6.65 12.07 6.55
CA THR A 31 -7.77 12.35 5.63
C THR A 31 -9.04 11.62 6.07
N GLY A 32 -8.94 10.34 6.45
CA GLY A 32 -10.09 9.58 6.98
C GLY A 32 -10.66 10.19 8.27
N VAL A 33 -9.80 10.55 9.23
CA VAL A 33 -10.23 11.19 10.49
C VAL A 33 -10.87 12.55 10.22
N MET A 34 -10.29 13.36 9.32
CA MET A 34 -10.84 14.67 8.96
C MET A 34 -12.24 14.54 8.34
N VAL A 35 -12.45 13.58 7.44
CA VAL A 35 -13.76 13.32 6.83
C VAL A 35 -14.80 12.89 7.88
N VAL A 36 -14.43 12.00 8.79
CA VAL A 36 -15.32 11.57 9.89
C VAL A 36 -15.65 12.73 10.83
N ALA A 37 -14.66 13.54 11.21
CA ALA A 37 -14.84 14.71 12.07
C ALA A 37 -15.75 15.75 11.41
N CYS A 38 -15.54 16.07 10.13
CA CYS A 38 -16.41 16.96 9.37
C CYS A 38 -17.83 16.42 9.26
N SER A 39 -18.00 15.11 9.02
CA SER A 39 -19.33 14.48 8.96
C SER A 39 -20.09 14.64 10.28
N TRP A 40 -19.41 14.48 11.42
CA TRP A 40 -20.04 14.66 12.73
C TRP A 40 -20.48 16.10 12.98
N ILE A 41 -19.60 17.06 12.69
CA ILE A 41 -19.84 18.50 12.93
C ILE A 41 -21.03 19.01 12.11
N PHE A 42 -21.20 18.56 10.86
CA PHE A 42 -22.26 19.06 9.98
C PHE A 42 -23.60 18.34 10.13
N LEU A 43 -23.60 17.03 10.39
CA LEU A 43 -24.82 16.22 10.28
C LEU A 43 -25.39 15.79 11.63
N HIS A 44 -24.59 15.80 12.71
CA HIS A 44 -24.97 15.44 14.10
C HIS A 44 -25.82 14.15 14.21
N SER A 45 -25.74 13.28 13.21
CA SER A 45 -26.58 12.10 13.01
C SER A 45 -25.73 10.86 13.10
N LEU A 46 -26.05 10.00 14.07
CA LEU A 46 -25.32 8.75 14.34
C LEU A 46 -25.32 7.81 13.14
N ILE A 47 -26.43 7.73 12.41
CA ILE A 47 -26.58 6.81 11.26
C ILE A 47 -25.66 7.22 10.12
N ILE A 48 -25.62 8.52 9.80
CA ILE A 48 -24.81 9.03 8.70
C ILE A 48 -23.32 8.91 9.06
N THR A 49 -22.96 9.24 10.30
CA THR A 49 -21.59 9.08 10.79
C THR A 49 -21.15 7.61 10.76
N ALA A 50 -22.01 6.67 11.16
CA ALA A 50 -21.71 5.25 11.08
C ALA A 50 -21.49 4.78 9.63
N GLY A 51 -22.31 5.26 8.68
CA GLY A 51 -22.13 4.99 7.26
C GLY A 51 -20.79 5.52 6.73
N VAL A 52 -20.46 6.78 7.01
CA VAL A 52 -19.18 7.41 6.61
C VAL A 52 -18.00 6.67 7.24
N LEU A 53 -18.09 6.32 8.53
CA LEU A 53 -17.05 5.55 9.21
C LEU A 53 -16.83 4.20 8.55
N SER A 54 -17.89 3.49 8.15
CA SER A 54 -17.76 2.21 7.44
C SER A 54 -16.98 2.35 6.13
N LEU A 55 -17.28 3.40 5.35
CA LEU A 55 -16.59 3.68 4.08
C LEU A 55 -15.12 4.01 4.30
N ILE A 56 -14.81 4.83 5.32
CA ILE A 56 -13.43 5.17 5.68
C ILE A 56 -12.68 3.94 6.20
N CYS A 57 -13.31 3.08 7.00
CA CYS A 57 -12.70 1.82 7.44
C CYS A 57 -12.39 0.89 6.26
N THR A 58 -13.30 0.76 5.28
CA THR A 58 -13.04 0.00 4.06
C THR A 58 -11.88 0.61 3.26
N TRP A 59 -11.85 1.93 3.13
CA TRP A 59 -10.76 2.64 2.47
C TRP A 59 -9.41 2.39 3.16
N TRP A 60 -9.35 2.54 4.47
CA TRP A 60 -8.16 2.24 5.27
C TRP A 60 -7.73 0.78 5.12
N TYR A 61 -8.66 -0.17 5.14
CA TYR A 61 -8.33 -1.58 4.93
C TYR A 61 -7.66 -1.83 3.58
N ILE A 62 -8.18 -1.24 2.50
CA ILE A 62 -7.59 -1.43 1.16
C ILE A 62 -6.18 -0.82 1.10
N PHE A 63 -6.01 0.42 1.56
CA PHE A 63 -4.74 1.13 1.40
C PHE A 63 -3.67 0.74 2.42
N LEU A 64 -4.04 0.53 3.69
CA LEU A 64 -3.10 0.24 4.76
C LEU A 64 -2.81 -1.26 4.92
N TYR A 65 -3.71 -2.14 4.46
CA TYR A 65 -3.53 -3.58 4.62
C TYR A 65 -3.38 -4.30 3.28
N SER A 66 -4.34 -4.18 2.37
CA SER A 66 -4.32 -4.93 1.11
C SER A 66 -3.12 -4.58 0.24
N TYR A 67 -2.78 -3.29 0.14
CA TYR A 67 -1.67 -2.79 -0.68
C TYR A 67 -0.28 -3.27 -0.20
N PRO A 68 0.13 -3.05 1.07
CA PRO A 68 1.44 -3.52 1.54
C PRO A 68 1.54 -5.04 1.60
N LYS A 69 0.42 -5.75 1.85
CA LYS A 69 0.40 -7.21 1.81
C LYS A 69 0.71 -7.75 0.41
N ALA A 70 0.00 -7.28 -0.61
CA ALA A 70 0.22 -7.70 -1.99
C ALA A 70 1.67 -7.44 -2.44
N TYR A 71 2.23 -6.29 -2.06
CA TYR A 71 3.62 -5.97 -2.34
C TYR A 71 4.60 -6.91 -1.64
N SER A 72 4.37 -7.20 -0.36
CA SER A 72 5.21 -8.11 0.43
C SER A 72 5.24 -9.52 -0.18
N ASP A 73 4.09 -10.01 -0.62
CA ASP A 73 3.97 -11.31 -1.29
C ASP A 73 4.74 -11.34 -2.62
N MET A 74 4.65 -10.28 -3.42
CA MET A 74 5.42 -10.15 -4.67
C MET A 74 6.93 -10.13 -4.44
N ILE A 75 7.40 -9.43 -3.39
CA ILE A 75 8.81 -9.41 -2.99
C ILE A 75 9.27 -10.79 -2.51
N ALA A 76 8.47 -11.46 -1.68
CA ALA A 76 8.80 -12.79 -1.16
C ALA A 76 8.97 -13.81 -2.29
N GLU A 77 8.08 -13.78 -3.28
CA GLU A 77 8.15 -14.67 -4.44
C GLU A 77 9.39 -14.38 -5.31
N ARG A 78 9.75 -13.10 -5.47
CA ARG A 78 11.00 -12.70 -6.15
C ARG A 78 12.24 -13.13 -5.39
N ARG A 79 12.28 -12.97 -4.06
CA ARG A 79 13.41 -13.45 -3.23
C ARG A 79 13.63 -14.95 -3.43
N LYS A 80 12.56 -15.76 -3.50
CA LYS A 80 12.69 -17.19 -3.81
C LYS A 80 13.32 -17.44 -5.17
N LYS A 81 12.88 -16.74 -6.22
CA LYS A 81 13.43 -16.87 -7.58
C LYS A 81 14.92 -16.50 -7.64
N VAL A 82 15.31 -15.42 -6.96
CA VAL A 82 16.72 -15.01 -6.88
C VAL A 82 17.56 -16.03 -6.12
N THR A 83 17.11 -16.51 -4.95
CA THR A 83 17.82 -17.54 -4.17
C THR A 83 17.94 -18.86 -4.93
N SER A 84 16.95 -19.22 -5.76
CA SER A 84 16.99 -20.42 -6.60
C SER A 84 17.91 -20.30 -7.83
N GLY A 85 18.48 -19.12 -8.09
CA GLY A 85 19.38 -18.87 -9.24
C GLY A 85 18.67 -18.74 -10.59
N LEU A 86 17.34 -18.63 -10.60
CA LEU A 86 16.51 -18.44 -11.81
C LEU A 86 16.58 -17.01 -12.36
N GLU A 87 16.68 -16.01 -11.47
CA GLU A 87 16.76 -14.58 -11.80
C GLU A 87 17.88 -13.92 -10.99
N ASP A 88 18.64 -13.01 -11.58
CA ASP A 88 19.63 -12.20 -10.86
C ASP A 88 18.96 -11.05 -10.09
N THR A 89 19.67 -10.41 -9.16
CA THR A 89 19.18 -9.26 -8.35
C THR A 89 18.69 -8.09 -9.19
N PHE A 90 19.16 -7.96 -10.43
CA PHE A 90 18.74 -6.96 -11.41
C PHE A 90 17.52 -7.38 -12.26
N GLY A 91 16.92 -8.54 -12.00
CA GLY A 91 15.76 -9.05 -12.73
C GLY A 91 16.08 -9.63 -14.11
N LEU A 92 17.34 -9.87 -14.42
CA LEU A 92 17.74 -10.61 -15.62
C LEU A 92 17.60 -12.10 -15.37
N ARG A 93 16.79 -12.78 -16.20
CA ARG A 93 16.70 -14.24 -16.19
C ARG A 93 18.01 -14.79 -16.75
N LYS A 94 18.67 -15.72 -16.05
CA LYS A 94 19.82 -16.41 -16.63
C LYS A 94 19.36 -17.16 -17.89
N SER A 95 19.82 -16.72 -19.06
CA SER A 95 19.81 -17.58 -20.23
C SER A 95 20.82 -18.68 -19.99
N GLN A 96 20.37 -19.91 -20.19
CA GLN A 96 21.24 -21.09 -20.27
C GLN A 96 22.28 -20.91 -21.38
#